data_AF-A0A533V5Y2-F1
#
_entry.id   AF-A0A533V5Y2-F1
#
_cell.length_a   1.000
_cell.length_b   1.000
_cell.length_c   1.000
_cell.angle_alpha   90.00
_cell.angle_beta   90.00
_cell.angle_gamma   90.00
#
_symmetry.space_group_name_H-M   'P 1'
#
loop_
_entity.id
_entity.type
_entity.pdbx_description
1 polymer ?
#
loop_
_entity_poly.entity_id
_entity_poly.type
_entity_poly.pdbx_seq_one_letter_code
_entity_poly.pdbx_strand_id
1 'polypeptide(L)' 'MVLKIPRKQYVELYGPTKGDRIRLGDTDLIIEIEKDLITYGDELVFGGGKSIRDGMGQTSGIESKYSLDLVITNTIL' A
#
# COMPACT_ATOMS: atom_id res chain seq x y z
N MET A 1 21.77 -2.57 4.63
CA MET A 1 21.80 -3.05 3.23
C MET A 1 20.57 -2.50 2.54
N VAL A 2 20.69 -1.84 1.39
CA VAL A 2 19.51 -1.32 0.67
C VAL A 2 19.02 -2.40 -0.28
N LEU A 3 17.80 -2.89 -0.05
CA LEU A 3 17.12 -3.80 -0.98
C LEU A 3 16.36 -2.97 -2.02
N LYS A 4 16.39 -3.42 -3.27
CA LYS A 4 15.66 -2.80 -4.38
C LYS A 4 14.70 -3.81 -4.96
N ILE A 5 13.52 -3.34 -5.33
CA ILE A 5 12.49 -4.12 -6.00
C ILE A 5 12.25 -3.52 -7.40
N PRO A 6 12.17 -4.34 -8.46
CA PRO A 6 11.77 -3.87 -9.78
C PRO A 6 10.37 -3.24 -9.73
N ARG A 7 10.19 -2.11 -10.44
CA ARG A 7 8.93 -1.34 -10.38
C ARG A 7 7.70 -2.14 -10.78
N LYS A 8 7.80 -2.98 -11.82
CA LYS A 8 6.71 -3.89 -12.23
C LYS A 8 6.29 -4.84 -11.09
N GLN A 9 7.25 -5.40 -10.36
CA GLN A 9 6.98 -6.31 -9.24
C GLN A 9 6.37 -5.56 -8.06
N TYR A 10 6.76 -4.30 -7.83
CA TYR A 10 6.13 -3.45 -6.83
C TYR A 10 4.64 -3.25 -7.15
N VAL A 11 4.33 -2.88 -8.39
CA VAL A 11 2.94 -2.66 -8.85
C VAL A 11 2.09 -3.92 -8.71
N GLU A 12 2.64 -5.09 -9.02
CA GLU A 12 1.94 -6.38 -8.87
C GLU A 12 1.61 -6.75 -7.42
N LEU A 13 2.42 -6.28 -6.46
CA LEU A 13 2.25 -6.61 -5.02
C LEU A 13 1.44 -5.56 -4.26
N TYR A 14 1.67 -4.29 -4.54
CA TYR A 14 1.18 -3.17 -3.73
C TYR A 14 0.36 -2.15 -4.53
N GLY A 15 0.37 -2.25 -5.85
CA GLY A 15 -0.24 -1.29 -6.75
C GLY A 15 0.70 -0.16 -7.20
N PRO A 16 0.24 0.69 -8.13
CA PRO A 16 0.98 1.84 -8.65
C PRO A 16 1.39 2.84 -7.56
N THR A 17 2.57 3.43 -7.71
CA THR A 17 3.10 4.47 -6.82
C THR A 17 3.48 5.74 -7.60
N LYS A 18 4.02 6.77 -6.93
CA LYS A 18 4.31 8.10 -7.48
C LYS A 18 5.00 8.03 -8.85
N GLY A 19 4.40 8.67 -9.86
CA GLY A 19 4.85 8.72 -11.25
C GLY A 19 4.38 7.54 -12.13
N ASP A 20 3.73 6.53 -11.55
CA ASP A 20 3.04 5.51 -12.35
C ASP A 20 1.78 6.10 -12.96
N ARG A 21 1.41 5.55 -14.13
CA ARG A 21 0.26 6.00 -14.89
C ARG A 21 -0.73 4.88 -15.12
N ILE A 22 -2.02 5.21 -15.01
CA ILE A 22 -3.13 4.26 -15.06
C ILE A 22 -4.14 4.73 -16.08
N ARG A 23 -4.56 3.84 -16.98
CA ARG A 23 -5.67 4.09 -17.89
C ARG A 23 -6.99 3.87 -17.15
N LEU A 24 -7.92 4.80 -17.28
CA LEU A 24 -9.24 4.69 -16.68
C LEU A 24 -10.14 3.82 -17.56
N GLY A 25 -10.26 2.54 -17.20
CA GLY A 25 -11.06 1.57 -17.95
C GLY A 25 -10.58 1.40 -19.38
N ASP A 26 -11.52 1.40 -20.33
CA ASP A 26 -11.31 1.30 -21.77
C ASP A 26 -11.24 2.68 -22.46
N THR A 27 -11.18 3.77 -21.68
CA THR A 27 -11.08 5.14 -22.22
C THR A 27 -9.65 5.50 -22.61
N ASP A 28 -9.48 6.66 -23.26
CA ASP A 28 -8.16 7.29 -23.51
C ASP A 28 -7.66 8.20 -22.39
N LEU A 29 -8.33 8.18 -21.23
CA LEU A 29 -7.91 8.94 -20.07
C LEU A 29 -6.80 8.19 -19.31
N ILE A 30 -5.70 8.90 -19.05
CA ILE A 30 -4.57 8.41 -18.28
C ILE A 30 -4.33 9.36 -17.10
N ILE A 31 -4.34 8.82 -15.89
CA ILE A 31 -3.98 9.54 -14.67
C ILE A 31 -2.56 9.18 -14.24
N GLU A 32 -1.90 10.10 -13.53
CA GLU A 32 -0.60 9.86 -12.90
C GLU A 32 -0.73 9.95 -11.39
N ILE A 33 -0.06 9.06 -10.67
CA ILE A 33 0.02 9.15 -9.21
C ILE A 33 0.96 10.29 -8.83
N GLU A 34 0.41 11.40 -8.33
CA GLU A 34 1.19 12.61 -8.03
C GLU A 34 2.01 12.48 -6.74
N LYS A 35 1.46 11.76 -5.76
CA LYS A 35 2.04 11.58 -4.44
C LYS A 35 1.69 10.21 -3.89
N ASP A 36 2.67 9.60 -3.24
CA ASP A 36 2.49 8.44 -2.39
C ASP A 36 2.91 8.83 -0.96
N LEU A 37 2.11 8.43 0.02
CA LEU A 37 2.34 8.70 1.44
C LEU A 37 2.96 7.50 2.16
N ILE A 38 3.14 6.38 1.47
CA ILE A 38 3.70 5.15 2.02
C ILE A 38 5.23 5.24 2.05
N THR A 39 5.81 4.78 3.17
CA THR A 39 7.25 4.52 3.26
C THR A 39 7.55 3.18 2.61
N TYR A 40 8.37 3.17 1.55
CA TYR A 40 8.67 1.94 0.82
C TYR A 40 9.35 0.89 1.69
N GLY A 41 8.76 -0.31 1.75
CA GLY A 41 9.15 -1.41 2.62
C GLY A 41 8.21 -1.63 3.82
N ASP A 42 7.39 -0.63 4.17
CA ASP A 42 6.41 -0.68 5.26
C ASP A 42 4.96 -0.78 4.73
N GLU A 43 4.77 -1.28 3.51
CA GLU A 43 3.44 -1.49 2.94
C GLU A 43 2.60 -2.40 3.84
N LEU A 44 1.38 -1.95 4.17
CA LEU A 44 0.43 -2.74 4.94
C LEU A 44 -0.29 -3.71 4.02
N VAL A 45 -0.06 -5.00 4.23
CA VAL A 45 -0.67 -6.10 3.48
C VAL A 45 -1.19 -7.13 4.48
N PHE A 46 -2.47 -7.45 4.35
CA PHE A 46 -3.11 -8.52 5.11
C PHE A 46 -2.88 -9.89 4.46
N GLY A 47 -2.71 -10.93 5.27
CA GLY A 47 -2.59 -12.31 4.79
C GLY A 47 -1.63 -13.17 5.62
N GLY A 48 -1.58 -14.46 5.32
CA GLY A 48 -0.69 -15.42 5.99
C GLY A 48 0.77 -15.04 5.85
N GLY A 49 1.45 -14.77 6.98
CA GLY A 49 2.86 -14.37 7.00
C GLY A 49 3.13 -12.95 6.50
N LYS A 50 2.11 -12.08 6.38
CA LYS A 50 2.25 -10.70 5.88
C LYS A 50 2.41 -9.68 7.01
N SER A 51 2.38 -8.38 6.68
CA SER A 51 2.72 -7.29 7.60
C SER A 51 1.63 -6.98 8.62
N ILE A 52 0.33 -7.11 8.26
CA ILE A 52 -0.78 -6.86 9.20
C ILE A 52 -0.99 -8.09 10.09
N ARG A 53 -0.21 -8.15 11.17
CA ARG A 53 -0.29 -9.16 12.23
C ARG A 53 0.05 -8.52 13.58
N ASP A 54 -0.43 -9.14 14.65
CA ASP A 54 -0.22 -8.71 16.03
C ASP A 54 1.27 -8.45 16.32
N GLY A 55 1.57 -7.28 16.88
CA GLY A 55 2.92 -6.83 17.22
C GLY A 55 3.77 -6.36 16.03
N MET A 56 3.22 -6.35 14.82
CA MET A 56 3.88 -5.87 13.58
C MET A 56 3.14 -4.64 13.04
N GLY A 57 2.56 -4.74 11.84
CA GLY A 57 1.72 -3.68 11.26
C GLY A 57 0.38 -3.49 11.99
N GLN A 58 -0.02 -4.43 12.85
CA GLN A 58 -1.14 -4.27 13.77
C GLN A 58 -0.61 -4.07 15.19
N THR A 59 -0.83 -2.88 15.74
CA THR A 59 -0.35 -2.53 17.09
C THR A 59 -1.11 -3.29 18.17
N SER A 60 -0.39 -3.93 19.09
CA SER A 60 -0.94 -4.65 20.24
C SER A 60 -1.13 -3.74 21.45
N GLY A 61 -2.06 -4.12 22.34
CA GLY A 61 -2.22 -3.47 23.65
C GLY A 61 -2.84 -2.06 23.59
N ILE A 62 -3.48 -1.70 22.47
CA ILE A 62 -4.16 -0.41 22.29
C ILE A 62 -5.65 -0.56 22.60
N GLU A 63 -6.23 0.43 23.28
CA GLU A 63 -7.68 0.48 23.50
C GLU A 63 -8.44 0.65 22.18
N SER A 64 -9.63 0.03 22.07
CA SER A 64 -10.44 0.07 20.84
C SER A 64 -10.75 1.49 20.36
N LYS A 65 -10.90 2.46 21.27
CA LYS A 65 -11.17 3.88 20.94
C LYS A 65 -10.06 4.56 20.13
N TYR A 66 -8.86 3.99 20.08
CA TYR A 66 -7.73 4.49 19.29
C TYR A 66 -7.46 3.63 18.04
N SER A 67 -8.24 2.57 17.83
CA SER A 67 -8.11 1.68 16.68
C SER A 67 -9.04 2.13 15.57
N LEU A 68 -8.62 1.93 14.31
CA LEU A 68 -9.50 2.10 13.16
C LEU A 68 -10.50 0.94 13.13
N ASP A 69 -11.76 1.22 12.85
CA ASP A 69 -12.78 0.18 12.63
C ASP A 69 -12.51 -0.62 11.35
N LEU A 70 -12.02 0.07 10.31
CA LEU A 70 -11.63 -0.47 9.02
C LEU A 70 -10.50 0.38 8.42
N VAL A 71 -9.57 -0.28 7.74
CA VAL A 71 -8.54 0.38 6.93
C VAL A 71 -8.55 -0.19 5.52
N ILE A 72 -8.54 0.69 4.51
CA ILE A 72 -8.32 0.31 3.11
C ILE A 72 -6.86 0.60 2.79
N THR A 73 -6.07 -0.44 2.57
CA THR A 73 -4.62 -0.34 2.38
C THR A 73 -4.24 -0.13 0.92
N ASN A 74 -3.17 0.61 0.65
CA ASN A 74 -2.55 0.78 -0.69
C ASN A 74 -3.56 1.23 -1.77
N THR A 75 -4.37 2.23 -1.45
CA THR A 75 -5.43 2.72 -2.32
C THR A 75 -4.98 3.97 -3.08
N ILE A 76 -5.38 4.03 -4.35
CA ILE A 76 -5.28 5.24 -5.18
C ILE A 76 -6.58 6.03 -4.99
N LEU A 77 -6.43 7.30 -4.60
CA LEU A 77 -7.53 8.25 -4.38
C LEU A 77 -7.72 9.15 -5.60
#